data_AF-A0A0G0CF99-F1
#
_entry.id   AF-A0A0G0CF99-F1
#
_cell.length_a   1.000
_cell.length_b   1.000
_cell.length_c   1.000
_cell.angle_alpha   90.00
_cell.angle_beta   90.00
_cell.angle_gamma   90.00
#
_symmetry.space_group_name_H-M   'P 1'
#
loop_
_entity.id
_entity.type
_entity.pdbx_description
1 polymer ?
#
loop_
_entity_poly.entity_id
_entity_poly.type
_entity_poly.pdbx_seq_one_letter_code
_entity_poly.pdbx_strand_id
1 'polypeptide(L)'
;MVENYGVSHLDSLELEKNNKNLDNFDIRKYMDEIWEKIQDLDKKIQEKEPYKLFKTDKDFAIDIVSDLCTDLSIIANMLIPAMPETSKKILNLLKKFEKPKQPLFLRKE
;
A
#
# COMPACT_ATOMS: atom_id res chain seq x y z
N MET A 1 -17.81 -24.30 10.03
CA MET A 1 -16.58 -24.06 10.84
C MET A 1 -16.31 -22.57 11.13
N VAL A 2 -17.21 -21.63 10.78
CA VAL A 2 -17.14 -20.19 11.15
C VAL A 2 -18.27 -19.80 12.14
N GLU A 3 -19.28 -20.67 12.29
CA GLU A 3 -20.49 -20.43 13.09
C GLU A 3 -20.27 -20.44 14.62
N ASN A 4 -19.14 -20.94 15.12
CA ASN A 4 -18.89 -21.07 16.56
C ASN A 4 -18.26 -19.82 17.20
N TYR A 5 -17.89 -18.81 16.42
CA TYR A 5 -17.20 -17.63 16.95
C TYR A 5 -18.03 -16.34 16.88
N GLY A 6 -19.24 -16.36 16.33
CA GLY A 6 -20.21 -15.26 16.46
C GLY A 6 -19.74 -13.89 15.95
N VAL A 7 -18.68 -13.83 15.14
CA VAL A 7 -18.23 -12.60 14.49
C VAL A 7 -17.88 -12.90 13.04
N SER A 8 -18.84 -12.66 12.15
CA SER A 8 -18.61 -12.47 10.72
C SER A 8 -18.94 -11.02 10.38
N HIS A 9 -18.07 -10.12 10.79
CA HIS A 9 -18.00 -8.79 10.20
C HIS A 9 -16.55 -8.58 9.78
N LEU A 10 -16.14 -9.32 8.74
CA LEU A 10 -15.60 -8.61 7.59
C LEU A 10 -16.78 -7.74 7.16
N ASP A 11 -16.93 -6.59 7.83
CA ASP A 11 -17.78 -5.52 7.33
C ASP A 11 -17.41 -5.45 5.87
N SER A 12 -18.43 -5.67 5.07
CA SER A 12 -18.54 -5.17 3.72
C SER A 12 -18.04 -3.73 3.75
N LEU A 13 -16.73 -3.55 3.69
CA LEU A 13 -16.13 -2.49 2.92
C LEU A 13 -16.67 -2.78 1.54
N GLU A 14 -17.83 -2.19 1.26
CA GLU A 14 -18.10 -1.58 -0.02
C GLU A 14 -16.86 -0.76 -0.34
N LEU A 15 -15.86 -1.47 -0.88
CA LEU A 15 -14.93 -0.89 -1.81
C LEU A 15 -15.87 -0.35 -2.86
N GLU A 16 -16.16 0.95 -2.81
CA GLU A 16 -16.68 1.69 -3.94
C GLU A 16 -15.71 1.45 -5.08
N LYS A 17 -15.90 0.34 -5.78
CA LYS A 17 -14.99 -0.17 -6.79
C LYS A 17 -15.40 0.40 -8.14
N ASN A 18 -15.81 1.66 -8.15
CA ASN A 18 -16.01 2.43 -9.36
C ASN A 18 -14.69 3.12 -9.70
N ASN A 19 -13.65 2.33 -9.99
CA ASN A 19 -12.52 2.85 -10.74
C ASN A 19 -13.02 3.07 -12.17
N LYS A 20 -13.57 4.26 -12.44
CA LYS A 20 -14.12 4.63 -13.76
C LYS A 20 -13.17 4.34 -14.92
N ASN A 21 -11.86 4.33 -14.67
CA ASN A 21 -10.84 4.00 -15.67
C ASN A 21 -10.75 2.48 -15.97
N LEU A 22 -10.99 1.60 -14.98
CA LEU A 22 -11.06 0.15 -15.18
C LEU A 22 -12.33 -0.24 -15.95
N ASP A 23 -13.45 0.45 -15.69
CA ASP A 23 -14.70 0.26 -16.45
C ASP A 23 -14.56 0.63 -17.93
N ASN A 24 -13.69 1.60 -18.23
CA ASN A 24 -13.32 1.98 -19.60
C ASN A 24 -12.17 1.14 -20.19
N PHE A 25 -11.68 0.10 -19.49
CA PHE A 25 -10.51 -0.69 -19.87
C PHE A 25 -9.21 0.12 -20.07
N ASP A 26 -9.13 1.33 -19.53
CA ASP A 26 -7.96 2.22 -19.60
C ASP A 26 -6.92 1.85 -18.55
N ILE A 27 -6.31 0.66 -18.73
CA ILE A 27 -5.25 0.14 -17.85
C ILE A 27 -4.06 1.10 -17.79
N ARG A 28 -3.78 1.85 -18.86
CA ARG A 28 -2.70 2.85 -18.90
C ARG A 28 -2.92 3.94 -17.86
N LYS A 29 -4.07 4.61 -17.92
CA LYS A 29 -4.42 5.68 -16.99
C LYS A 29 -4.51 5.17 -15.54
N TYR A 30 -5.03 3.96 -15.36
CA TYR A 30 -5.04 3.31 -14.06
C TYR A 30 -3.62 3.09 -13.50
N MET A 31 -2.69 2.66 -14.34
CA MET A 31 -1.28 2.51 -13.96
C MET A 31 -0.60 3.85 -13.70
N ASP A 32 -0.94 4.89 -14.47
CA ASP A 32 -0.42 6.25 -14.26
C ASP A 32 -0.87 6.79 -12.88
N GLU A 33 -2.15 6.62 -12.52
CA GLU A 33 -2.68 7.01 -11.21
C GLU A 33 -2.00 6.27 -10.05
N ILE A 34 -1.69 4.98 -10.24
CA ILE A 34 -0.90 4.20 -9.25
C ILE A 34 0.50 4.80 -9.12
N TRP A 35 1.14 5.16 -10.23
CA TRP A 35 2.48 5.73 -10.21
C TRP A 35 2.50 7.10 -9.53
N GLU A 36 1.54 7.97 -9.83
CA GLU A 36 1.42 9.27 -9.16
C GLU A 36 1.31 9.10 -7.64
N LYS A 37 0.49 8.15 -7.17
CA LYS A 37 0.39 7.84 -5.72
C LYS A 37 1.70 7.36 -5.11
N ILE A 38 2.49 6.56 -5.84
CA ILE A 38 3.80 6.12 -5.36
C ILE A 38 4.76 7.31 -5.27
N GLN A 39 4.75 8.22 -6.24
CA GLN A 39 5.58 9.43 -6.23
C GLN A 39 5.21 10.37 -5.08
N ASP A 40 3.91 10.57 -4.85
CA ASP A 40 3.40 11.36 -3.73
C ASP A 40 3.82 10.77 -2.39
N LEU A 41 3.78 9.44 -2.26
CA LEU A 41 4.23 8.75 -1.06
C LEU A 41 5.73 8.97 -0.82
N ASP A 42 6.56 8.85 -1.86
CA ASP A 42 8.01 9.11 -1.75
C ASP A 42 8.29 10.56 -1.35
N LYS A 43 7.56 11.51 -1.94
CA LYS A 43 7.63 12.92 -1.58
C LYS A 43 7.24 13.15 -0.12
N LYS A 44 6.16 12.51 0.37
CA LYS A 44 5.74 12.58 1.78
C LYS A 44 6.81 12.03 2.73
N ILE A 45 7.54 10.98 2.33
CA ILE A 45 8.68 10.44 3.10
C ILE A 45 9.82 11.47 3.16
N GLN A 46 10.15 12.11 2.03
CA GLN A 46 11.20 13.12 1.94
C GLN A 46 10.87 14.40 2.71
N GLU A 47 9.61 14.84 2.70
CA GLU A 47 9.16 16.04 3.40
C GLU A 47 9.06 15.82 4.92
N LYS A 48 8.51 14.67 5.34
CA LYS A 48 8.32 14.37 6.76
C LYS A 48 9.60 13.87 7.45
N GLU A 49 10.58 13.38 6.70
CA GLU A 49 11.86 12.84 7.20
C GLU A 49 11.73 12.05 8.52
N PRO A 50 10.88 11.00 8.59
CA PRO A 50 10.55 10.33 9.87
C PRO A 50 11.78 9.73 10.57
N TYR A 51 12.84 9.44 9.81
CA TYR A 51 14.14 8.99 10.34
C TYR A 51 14.87 10.04 11.18
N LYS A 52 14.69 11.33 10.89
CA LYS A 52 15.20 12.42 11.72
C LYS A 52 14.29 12.61 12.93
N LEU A 53 12.97 12.61 12.72
CA LEU A 53 11.99 12.78 13.79
C LEU A 53 12.08 11.68 14.84
N PHE A 54 12.42 10.45 14.47
CA PHE A 54 12.59 9.36 15.44
C PHE A 54 13.61 9.66 16.55
N LYS A 55 14.60 10.54 16.29
CA LYS A 55 15.59 10.97 17.29
C LYS A 55 15.07 12.09 18.21
N THR A 56 14.04 12.82 17.79
CA THR A 56 13.52 14.01 18.48
C THR A 56 12.17 13.71 19.14
N ASP A 57 11.24 13.13 18.39
CA ASP A 57 9.89 12.75 18.80
C ASP A 57 9.52 11.39 18.20
N LYS A 58 9.64 10.36 19.04
CA LYS A 58 9.47 8.97 18.65
C LYS A 58 8.01 8.64 18.35
N ASP A 59 7.07 9.17 19.14
CA ASP A 59 5.64 8.89 18.98
C ASP A 59 5.12 9.49 17.68
N PHE A 60 5.49 10.73 17.38
CA PHE A 60 5.12 11.36 16.12
C PHE A 60 5.76 10.68 14.89
N ALA A 61 7.00 10.21 15.02
CA ALA A 61 7.65 9.45 13.94
C ALA A 61 6.96 8.10 13.68
N ILE A 62 6.47 7.41 14.72
CA ILE A 62 5.73 6.15 14.58
C ILE A 62 4.40 6.40 13.86
N ASP A 63 3.69 7.46 14.22
CA ASP A 63 2.42 7.85 13.59
C ASP A 63 2.60 8.09 12.08
N ILE A 64 3.63 8.87 11.72
CA ILE A 64 3.97 9.11 10.31
C ILE A 64 4.29 7.81 9.57
N VAL A 65 5.05 6.90 10.17
CA VAL A 65 5.39 5.62 9.53
C VAL A 65 4.14 4.74 9.38
N SER A 66 3.24 4.76 10.35
CA SER A 66 1.95 4.05 10.28
C SER A 66 1.07 4.56 9.13
N ASP A 67 0.99 5.88 8.97
CA ASP A 67 0.34 6.53 7.82
C ASP A 67 0.94 6.06 6.49
N LEU A 68 2.28 6.10 6.38
CA LEU A 68 2.99 5.71 5.17
C LEU A 68 2.77 4.23 4.83
N CYS A 69 2.74 3.35 5.84
CA CYS A 69 2.41 1.94 5.67
C CYS A 69 0.96 1.74 5.21
N THR A 70 0.03 2.52 5.74
CA THR A 70 -1.39 2.50 5.33
C THR A 70 -1.53 2.92 3.87
N ASP A 71 -0.91 4.03 3.48
CA ASP A 71 -0.89 4.51 2.10
C ASP A 71 -0.29 3.47 1.13
N LEU A 72 0.82 2.82 1.53
CA LEU A 72 1.44 1.75 0.74
C LEU A 72 0.51 0.54 0.60
N SER A 73 -0.27 0.20 1.62
CA SER A 73 -1.24 -0.89 1.56
C SER A 73 -2.36 -0.62 0.56
N ILE A 74 -2.80 0.64 0.44
CA ILE A 74 -3.81 1.07 -0.54
C ILE A 74 -3.24 0.91 -1.95
N ILE A 75 -2.01 1.39 -2.18
CA ILE A 75 -1.30 1.23 -3.47
C ILE A 75 -1.16 -0.26 -3.82
N ALA A 76 -0.78 -1.10 -2.86
CA ALA A 76 -0.67 -2.54 -3.08
C ALA A 76 -2.02 -3.16 -3.48
N ASN A 77 -3.14 -2.73 -2.88
CA ASN A 77 -4.46 -3.19 -3.29
C ASN A 77 -4.85 -2.72 -4.69
N MET A 78 -4.50 -1.49 -5.08
CA MET A 78 -4.68 -0.99 -6.45
C MET A 78 -3.81 -1.77 -7.46
N LEU A 79 -2.67 -2.30 -7.04
CA LEU A 79 -1.84 -3.13 -7.91
C LEU A 79 -2.40 -4.55 -8.13
N ILE A 80 -3.42 -5.01 -7.40
CA ILE A 80 -4.01 -6.36 -7.55
C ILE A 80 -4.41 -6.69 -9.00
N PRO A 81 -5.20 -5.85 -9.71
CA PRO A 81 -5.63 -6.14 -11.08
C PRO A 81 -4.48 -6.17 -12.11
N ALA A 82 -3.39 -5.45 -11.87
CA ALA A 82 -2.26 -5.36 -12.81
C ALA A 82 -1.12 -6.35 -12.48
N MET A 83 -0.76 -6.46 -11.19
CA MET A 83 0.36 -7.26 -10.67
C MET A 83 -0.02 -7.94 -9.34
N PRO A 84 -0.85 -8.98 -9.36
CA PRO A 84 -1.38 -9.62 -8.15
C PRO A 84 -0.30 -10.25 -7.27
N GLU A 85 0.73 -10.85 -7.87
CA GLU A 85 1.82 -11.48 -7.13
C GLU A 85 2.71 -10.44 -6.41
N THR A 86 2.97 -9.30 -7.08
CA THR A 86 3.71 -8.18 -6.48
C THR A 86 2.91 -7.54 -5.35
N SER A 87 1.62 -7.30 -5.57
CA SER A 87 0.69 -6.79 -4.54
C SER A 87 0.70 -7.67 -3.29
N LYS A 88 0.53 -8.99 -3.44
CA LYS A 88 0.57 -9.94 -2.32
C LYS A 88 1.90 -9.88 -1.56
N LYS A 89 3.03 -9.80 -2.28
CA LYS A 89 4.35 -9.69 -1.63
C LYS A 89 4.45 -8.40 -0.80
N ILE A 90 4.01 -7.26 -1.33
CA ILE A 90 4.03 -5.97 -0.61
C ILE A 90 3.15 -6.07 0.65
N LEU A 91 1.91 -6.55 0.52
CA LEU A 91 0.99 -6.71 1.65
C LEU A 91 1.53 -7.66 2.72
N ASN A 92 2.21 -8.75 2.32
CA ASN A 92 2.80 -9.69 3.26
C ASN A 92 4.02 -9.09 4.00
N LEU A 93 4.85 -8.31 3.30
CA LEU A 93 5.97 -7.59 3.90
C LEU A 93 5.49 -6.52 4.90
N LEU A 94 4.43 -5.80 4.55
CA LEU A 94 3.77 -4.83 5.45
C LEU A 94 3.26 -5.52 6.72
N LYS A 95 2.57 -6.67 6.60
CA LYS A 95 2.08 -7.44 7.76
C LYS A 95 3.20 -7.94 8.67
N LYS A 96 4.37 -8.25 8.11
CA LYS A 96 5.53 -8.73 8.86
C LYS A 96 6.45 -7.62 9.37
N PHE A 97 6.19 -6.36 8.98
CA PHE A 97 7.10 -5.23 9.22
C PHE A 97 8.54 -5.51 8.73
N GLU A 98 8.68 -6.33 7.69
CA GLU A 98 9.98 -6.73 7.14
C GLU A 98 10.29 -5.97 5.85
N LYS A 99 11.56 -5.57 5.71
CA LYS A 99 12.05 -5.07 4.42
C LYS A 99 12.20 -6.24 3.44
N PRO A 100 11.88 -6.05 2.15
CA PRO A 100 12.11 -7.09 1.15
C PRO A 100 13.60 -7.47 1.11
N LYS A 101 13.91 -8.77 1.26
CA LYS A 101 15.29 -9.29 1.17
C LYS A 101 15.89 -9.16 -0.24
N GLN A 102 15.03 -9.08 -1.24
CA GLN A 102 15.39 -8.86 -2.64
C GLN A 102 14.48 -7.77 -3.22
N PRO A 103 14.99 -6.89 -4.09
CA PRO A 103 14.17 -5.86 -4.71
C PRO A 103 13.01 -6.53 -5.47
N LEU A 104 11.78 -6.06 -5.20
CA LEU A 104 10.55 -6.57 -5.82
C LEU A 104 10.57 -6.44 -7.35
N PHE A 105 11.33 -5.47 -7.85
CA PHE A 105 11.59 -5.28 -9.27
C PHE A 105 13.10 -5.39 -9.50
N LEU A 106 13.53 -6.47 -10.15
CA LEU A 106 14.92 -6.62 -10.59
C LEU A 106 15.18 -5.58 -11.68
N ARG A 107 16.22 -4.76 -11.49
CA ARG A 107 16.73 -3.91 -12.58
C ARG A 107 17.47 -4.83 -13.55
N LYS A 108 17.01 -4.92 -14.79
CA LYS A 108 17.81 -5.53 -15.86
C LYS A 108 18.85 -4.49 -16.28
N GLU A 109 20.10 -4.95 -16.41
CA GLU A 109 21.19 -4.21 -17.07
C GLU A 109 20.94 -4.10 -18.58
#